data_AF-A0A424PJC8-F1
#
_entry.id   AF-A0A424PJC8-F1
#
_cell.length_a   1.000
_cell.length_b   1.000
_cell.length_c   1.000
_cell.angle_alpha   90.00
_cell.angle_beta   90.00
_cell.angle_gamma   90.00
#
_symmetry.space_group_name_H-M   'P 1'
#
loop_
_entity.id
_entity.type
_entity.pdbx_description
1 polymer ?
#
loop_
_entity_poly.entity_id
_entity_poly.type
_entity_poly.pdbx_seq_one_letter_code
_entity_poly.pdbx_strand_id
1 'polypeptide(L)'
;MLIMNYIKILSLVSFFIASVLSGQQAAKTPGMDSADNNDLQVGDIAPSWALMYSPGKFEFLKNWAEVDTSGAKLRKFMSQPDKHVVLMSFFATWCQPCMKELPILEDVYQKYKDGRIKFFLVDITEATRNNPGYENMPKAGPFLREKGVTMQILYDTRGKTMERYNAQTLPRLFVMDGNRMLTFMRRGFHEGEEEKFNKELSAEIERLLSQLPPSQN
;
A
#
# COMPACT_ATOMS: atom_id res chain seq x y z
N MET A 1 33.65 -73.93 1.37
CA MET A 1 33.84 -73.75 2.83
C MET A 1 34.45 -72.35 2.97
N LEU A 2 33.85 -71.28 3.50
CA LEU A 2 32.74 -71.02 4.45
C LEU A 2 31.77 -69.98 3.83
N ILE A 3 30.44 -70.16 3.81
CA ILE A 3 29.41 -69.81 4.82
C ILE A 3 29.39 -68.33 5.28
N MET A 4 28.39 -67.61 4.75
CA MET A 4 27.48 -66.61 5.33
C MET A 4 27.97 -65.59 6.38
N ASN A 5 27.71 -64.29 6.14
CA ASN A 5 26.72 -63.59 6.98
C ASN A 5 26.12 -62.31 6.37
N TYR A 6 24.88 -62.07 6.78
CA TYR A 6 23.96 -60.99 6.41
C TYR A 6 24.44 -59.59 6.81
N ILE A 7 24.01 -58.57 6.06
CA ILE A 7 23.35 -57.34 6.56
C ILE A 7 22.72 -56.64 5.34
N LYS A 8 21.39 -56.72 5.23
CA LYS A 8 20.60 -55.87 4.31
C LYS A 8 20.47 -54.50 4.98
N ILE A 9 21.20 -53.50 4.48
CA ILE A 9 21.00 -52.11 4.87
C ILE A 9 19.79 -51.59 4.09
N LEU A 10 18.66 -51.50 4.77
CA LEU A 10 17.45 -50.85 4.28
C LEU A 10 17.74 -49.33 4.20
N SER A 11 17.93 -48.81 2.99
CA SER A 11 18.07 -47.37 2.78
C SER A 11 16.70 -46.70 2.90
N LEU A 12 16.34 -46.30 4.11
CA LEU A 12 15.24 -45.38 4.38
C LEU A 12 15.70 -43.97 4.04
N VAL A 13 15.62 -43.61 2.76
CA VAL A 13 15.70 -42.21 2.36
C VAL A 13 14.37 -41.57 2.74
N SER A 14 14.34 -40.98 3.94
CA SER A 14 13.25 -40.10 4.37
C SER A 14 13.16 -38.95 3.37
N PHE A 15 12.13 -38.97 2.54
CA PHE A 15 11.68 -37.80 1.79
C PHE A 15 11.28 -36.72 2.81
N PHE A 16 12.22 -35.85 3.15
CA PHE A 16 11.89 -34.55 3.70
C PHE A 16 11.21 -33.77 2.57
N ILE A 17 9.88 -33.88 2.50
CA ILE A 17 9.07 -32.92 1.78
C ILE A 17 9.21 -31.62 2.57
N ALA A 18 10.15 -30.77 2.17
CA ALA A 18 10.16 -29.38 2.57
C ALA A 18 8.89 -28.75 1.98
N SER A 19 7.83 -28.72 2.78
CA SER A 19 6.67 -27.89 2.50
C SER A 19 7.18 -26.46 2.39
N VAL A 20 7.16 -25.94 1.16
CA VAL A 20 7.35 -24.52 0.89
C VAL A 20 6.23 -23.79 1.61
N LEU A 21 6.52 -23.30 2.81
CA LEU A 21 5.75 -22.25 3.44
C LEU A 21 5.94 -21.03 2.55
N SER A 22 4.99 -20.80 1.63
CA SER A 22 4.84 -19.51 0.93
C SER A 22 4.46 -18.46 1.97
N GLY A 23 5.45 -18.07 2.78
CA GLY A 23 5.36 -17.01 3.76
C GLY A 23 5.38 -15.68 3.01
N GLN A 24 4.46 -14.80 3.38
CA GLN A 24 4.39 -13.47 2.82
C GLN A 24 5.75 -12.73 2.98
N GLN A 25 6.49 -12.47 1.90
CA GLN A 25 7.54 -11.44 1.85
C GLN A 25 6.96 -10.05 2.16
N ALA A 26 7.40 -9.51 3.28
CA ALA A 26 6.99 -8.24 3.84
C ALA A 26 8.26 -7.54 4.34
N ALA A 27 8.40 -6.23 4.11
CA ALA A 27 9.52 -5.47 4.64
C ALA A 27 9.10 -4.72 5.91
N LYS A 28 9.79 -4.93 7.03
CA LYS A 28 9.49 -4.22 8.28
C LYS A 28 10.08 -2.80 8.22
N THR A 29 9.29 -1.80 8.56
CA THR A 29 9.68 -0.40 8.69
C THR A 29 10.60 -0.21 9.90
N PRO A 30 11.83 0.28 9.70
CA PRO A 30 12.76 0.54 10.80
C PRO A 30 12.23 1.59 11.78
N GLY A 31 12.44 1.37 13.07
CA GLY A 31 12.03 2.30 14.13
C GLY A 31 10.55 2.25 14.50
N MET A 32 9.76 1.34 13.91
CA MET A 32 8.37 1.09 14.30
C MET A 32 8.25 -0.22 15.07
N ASP A 33 8.06 -0.11 16.39
CA ASP A 33 7.83 -1.22 17.31
C ASP A 33 6.52 -1.00 18.08
N SER A 34 5.38 -1.14 17.40
CA SER A 34 4.08 -1.22 18.06
C SER A 34 3.62 -2.67 18.13
N ALA A 35 3.20 -3.12 19.31
CA ALA A 35 2.37 -4.30 19.44
C ALA A 35 1.06 -4.05 18.66
N ASP A 36 0.65 -5.02 17.84
CA ASP A 36 -0.44 -5.02 16.83
C ASP A 36 -1.85 -4.61 17.32
N ASN A 37 -2.01 -4.05 18.52
CA ASN A 37 -3.29 -4.01 19.22
C ASN A 37 -4.32 -3.03 18.64
N ASN A 38 -3.97 -2.15 17.68
CA ASN A 38 -4.88 -1.17 17.06
C ASN A 38 -4.55 -0.91 15.57
N ASP A 39 -4.44 -1.96 14.74
CA ASP A 39 -4.35 -1.77 13.28
C ASP A 39 -5.70 -1.32 12.69
N LEU A 40 -5.66 -0.49 11.65
CA LEU A 40 -6.85 -0.11 10.87
C LEU A 40 -7.50 -1.35 10.25
N GLN A 41 -8.83 -1.32 10.15
CA GLN A 41 -9.65 -2.36 9.55
C GLN A 41 -10.47 -1.83 8.37
N VAL A 42 -10.87 -2.74 7.50
CA VAL A 42 -11.92 -2.43 6.50
C VAL A 42 -13.19 -2.01 7.24
N GLY A 43 -13.77 -0.89 6.84
CA GLY A 43 -14.88 -0.22 7.50
C GLY A 43 -14.48 0.99 8.35
N ASP A 44 -13.20 1.12 8.71
CA ASP A 44 -12.73 2.29 9.46
C ASP A 44 -12.70 3.55 8.60
N ILE A 45 -12.82 4.71 9.23
CA ILE A 45 -12.59 6.00 8.58
C ILE A 45 -11.09 6.26 8.51
N ALA A 46 -10.56 6.33 7.29
CA ALA A 46 -9.15 6.58 7.02
C ALA A 46 -8.68 7.87 7.70
N PRO A 47 -7.57 7.86 8.47
CA PRO A 47 -7.04 9.06 9.13
C PRO A 47 -6.74 10.19 8.14
N SER A 48 -7.17 11.41 8.43
CA SER A 48 -6.93 12.56 7.53
C SER A 48 -5.44 12.91 7.43
N TRP A 49 -4.99 13.33 6.25
CA TRP A 49 -3.61 13.74 6.02
C TRP A 49 -3.51 14.99 5.13
N ALA A 50 -2.39 15.68 5.29
CA ALA A 50 -1.94 16.78 4.45
C ALA A 50 -0.46 16.53 4.18
N LEU A 51 -0.12 16.11 2.95
CA LEU A 51 1.22 15.66 2.60
C LEU A 51 1.78 16.52 1.48
N MET A 52 3.07 16.81 1.58
CA MET A 52 3.78 17.59 0.56
C MET A 52 4.01 16.70 -0.68
N TYR A 53 3.81 17.22 -1.89
CA TYR A 53 4.19 16.53 -3.13
C TYR A 53 5.28 17.27 -3.92
N SER A 54 5.53 18.53 -3.57
CA SER A 54 6.58 19.39 -4.12
C SER A 54 6.89 20.50 -3.11
N PRO A 55 8.08 21.13 -3.09
CA PRO A 55 8.40 22.17 -2.10
C PRO A 55 7.29 23.24 -1.99
N GLY A 56 6.70 23.34 -0.80
CA GLY A 56 5.62 24.28 -0.51
C GLY A 56 4.23 23.93 -1.07
N LYS A 57 4.08 22.79 -1.76
CA LYS A 57 2.81 22.33 -2.32
C LYS A 57 2.31 21.05 -1.63
N PHE A 58 1.04 21.07 -1.23
CA PHE A 58 0.43 20.03 -0.42
C PHE A 58 -0.81 19.45 -1.09
N GLU A 59 -1.01 18.15 -0.88
CA GLU A 59 -2.25 17.44 -1.17
C GLU A 59 -2.98 17.15 0.14
N PHE A 60 -4.31 17.18 0.10
CA PHE A 60 -5.16 16.98 1.27
C PHE A 60 -6.21 15.91 0.98
N LEU A 61 -6.37 14.93 1.87
CA LEU A 61 -7.37 13.87 1.68
C LEU A 61 -8.78 14.44 1.46
N LYS A 62 -9.14 15.48 2.23
CA LYS A 62 -10.45 16.15 2.18
C LYS A 62 -10.79 16.79 0.83
N ASN A 63 -9.81 16.96 -0.07
CA ASN A 63 -10.07 17.45 -1.42
C ASN A 63 -10.82 16.40 -2.27
N TRP A 64 -10.75 15.13 -1.87
CA TRP A 64 -11.19 13.98 -2.68
C TRP A 64 -12.20 13.11 -1.94
N ALA A 65 -11.97 12.85 -0.66
CA ALA A 65 -12.82 12.04 0.19
C ALA A 65 -13.00 12.73 1.54
N GLU A 66 -14.26 12.93 1.96
CA GLU A 66 -14.58 13.50 3.26
C GLU A 66 -15.89 12.95 3.80
N VAL A 67 -15.93 12.72 5.12
CA VAL A 67 -17.14 12.25 5.79
C VAL A 67 -18.21 13.33 5.69
N ASP A 68 -19.40 12.95 5.25
CA ASP A 68 -20.52 13.87 5.23
C ASP A 68 -21.01 14.16 6.66
N THR A 69 -20.59 15.29 7.23
CA THR A 69 -21.05 15.73 8.55
C THR A 69 -22.36 16.54 8.49
N SER A 70 -23.11 16.47 7.38
CA SER A 70 -24.27 17.34 7.07
C SER A 70 -25.53 17.16 7.93
N GLY A 71 -25.43 16.56 9.12
CA GLY A 71 -26.41 16.78 10.19
C GLY A 71 -26.40 18.23 10.71
N ALA A 72 -25.28 18.95 10.52
CA ALA A 72 -25.24 20.40 10.66
C ALA A 72 -25.32 21.03 9.27
N LYS A 73 -26.29 21.92 9.04
CA LYS A 73 -26.38 22.78 7.85
C LYS A 73 -25.08 23.58 7.68
N LEU A 74 -24.04 22.97 7.11
CA LEU A 74 -22.88 23.70 6.62
C LEU A 74 -23.39 24.51 5.43
N ARG A 75 -23.22 25.83 5.53
CA ARG A 75 -23.56 26.83 4.51
C ARG A 75 -23.32 26.26 3.11
N LYS A 76 -24.41 26.18 2.36
CA LYS A 76 -24.57 25.75 0.97
C LYS A 76 -23.78 26.60 -0.06
N PHE A 77 -22.58 27.08 0.26
CA PHE A 77 -21.92 28.17 -0.48
C PHE A 77 -20.43 27.99 -0.81
N MET A 78 -19.91 26.77 -0.78
CA MET A 78 -18.76 26.40 -1.60
C MET A 78 -19.09 25.04 -2.20
N SER A 79 -18.93 24.87 -3.51
CA SER A 79 -19.10 23.60 -4.20
C SER A 79 -18.40 22.51 -3.38
N GLN A 80 -19.15 21.54 -2.86
CA GLN A 80 -18.50 20.37 -2.30
C GLN A 80 -17.73 19.73 -3.47
N PRO A 81 -16.43 19.49 -3.35
CA PRO A 81 -15.69 18.86 -4.43
C PRO A 81 -16.34 17.51 -4.72
N ASP A 82 -16.34 17.11 -6.00
CA ASP A 82 -16.80 15.79 -6.39
C ASP A 82 -16.09 14.74 -5.54
N LYS A 83 -16.86 13.79 -5.01
CA LYS A 83 -16.29 12.66 -4.26
C LYS A 83 -15.52 11.76 -5.21
N HIS A 84 -14.32 11.39 -4.81
CA HIS A 84 -13.43 10.49 -5.54
C HIS A 84 -13.11 9.27 -4.68
N VAL A 85 -12.88 8.14 -5.34
CA VAL A 85 -12.16 7.02 -4.74
C VAL A 85 -10.72 7.46 -4.49
N VAL A 86 -10.10 7.03 -3.40
CA VAL A 86 -8.68 7.29 -3.14
C VAL A 86 -7.96 5.97 -2.89
N LEU A 87 -6.92 5.72 -3.68
CA LEU A 87 -5.94 4.67 -3.45
C LEU A 87 -4.64 5.30 -2.98
N MET A 88 -4.08 4.79 -1.89
CA MET A 88 -2.71 5.11 -1.50
C MET A 88 -1.91 3.88 -1.14
N SER A 89 -0.61 3.85 -1.48
CA SER A 89 0.32 2.82 -1.03
C SER A 89 1.54 3.46 -0.37
N PHE A 90 1.84 3.05 0.87
CA PHE A 90 3.08 3.43 1.55
C PHE A 90 4.23 2.58 1.05
N PHE A 91 5.35 3.24 0.77
CA PHE A 91 6.57 2.59 0.31
C PHE A 91 7.81 3.34 0.80
N ALA A 92 8.95 2.69 0.64
CA ALA A 92 10.25 3.33 0.75
C ALA A 92 11.18 2.82 -0.35
N THR A 93 12.20 3.58 -0.74
CA THR A 93 13.09 3.18 -1.85
C THR A 93 13.92 1.94 -1.54
N TRP A 94 14.12 1.63 -0.26
CA TRP A 94 14.81 0.43 0.22
C TRP A 94 13.91 -0.82 0.29
N CYS A 95 12.59 -0.66 0.13
CA CYS A 95 11.62 -1.74 0.24
C CYS A 95 11.57 -2.57 -1.06
N GLN A 96 12.22 -3.73 -1.04
CA GLN A 96 12.24 -4.64 -2.21
C GLN A 96 10.84 -5.14 -2.62
N PRO A 97 9.94 -5.58 -1.71
CA PRO A 97 8.58 -5.96 -2.08
C PRO A 97 7.79 -4.82 -2.74
N CYS A 98 8.01 -3.58 -2.30
CA CYS A 98 7.40 -2.40 -2.92
C CYS A 98 7.84 -2.26 -4.38
N MET A 99 9.12 -2.52 -4.69
CA MET A 99 9.61 -2.45 -6.07
C MET A 99 8.98 -3.50 -6.98
N LYS A 100 8.49 -4.61 -6.43
CA LYS A 100 7.73 -5.63 -7.17
C LYS A 100 6.26 -5.25 -7.35
N GLU A 101 5.65 -4.60 -6.36
CA GLU A 101 4.25 -4.12 -6.43
C GLU A 101 4.08 -2.96 -7.42
N LEU A 102 5.01 -2.01 -7.42
CA LEU A 102 4.86 -0.72 -8.11
C LEU A 102 4.56 -0.82 -9.62
N PRO A 103 5.20 -1.71 -10.42
CA PRO A 103 4.84 -1.87 -11.83
C PRO A 103 3.38 -2.27 -12.03
N ILE A 104 2.86 -3.19 -11.20
CA ILE A 104 1.48 -3.66 -11.29
C ILE A 104 0.51 -2.55 -10.86
N LEU A 105 0.88 -1.79 -9.83
CA LEU A 105 0.08 -0.65 -9.37
C LEU A 105 0.08 0.50 -10.38
N GLU A 106 1.18 0.71 -11.10
CA GLU A 106 1.28 1.66 -12.22
C GLU A 106 0.36 1.25 -13.37
N ASP A 107 0.28 -0.03 -13.73
CA ASP A 107 -0.67 -0.52 -14.76
C ASP A 107 -2.13 -0.22 -14.37
N VAL A 108 -2.49 -0.46 -13.11
CA VAL A 108 -3.81 -0.11 -12.57
C VAL A 108 -4.04 1.40 -12.62
N TYR A 109 -3.04 2.20 -12.23
CA TYR A 109 -3.11 3.66 -12.34
C TYR A 109 -3.37 4.09 -13.79
N GLN A 110 -2.61 3.59 -14.77
CA GLN A 110 -2.80 3.94 -16.18
C GLN A 110 -4.20 3.60 -16.69
N LYS A 111 -4.79 2.49 -16.21
CA LYS A 111 -6.16 2.08 -16.57
C LYS A 111 -7.24 3.02 -16.03
N TYR A 112 -7.08 3.56 -14.82
CA TYR A 112 -8.15 4.27 -14.12
C TYR A 112 -7.90 5.77 -13.86
N LYS A 113 -6.71 6.31 -14.18
CA LYS A 113 -6.32 7.70 -13.87
C LYS A 113 -7.27 8.77 -14.37
N ASP A 114 -8.02 8.49 -15.44
CA ASP A 114 -8.98 9.43 -16.04
C ASP A 114 -10.39 9.32 -15.42
N GLY A 115 -10.59 8.37 -14.49
CA GLY A 115 -11.82 8.23 -13.72
C GLY A 115 -11.88 9.12 -12.48
N ARG A 116 -13.00 9.04 -11.73
CA ARG A 116 -13.17 9.73 -10.43
C ARG A 116 -12.45 8.99 -9.29
N ILE A 117 -11.15 8.79 -9.46
CA ILE A 117 -10.25 8.15 -8.52
C ILE A 117 -8.92 8.91 -8.45
N LYS A 118 -8.30 8.94 -7.28
CA LYS A 118 -6.94 9.48 -7.08
C LYS A 118 -6.00 8.39 -6.58
N PHE A 119 -4.76 8.45 -7.05
CA PHE A 119 -3.72 7.48 -6.76
C PHE A 119 -2.52 8.20 -6.16
N PHE A 120 -2.04 7.71 -5.02
CA PHE A 120 -0.92 8.31 -4.30
C PHE A 120 0.09 7.26 -3.84
N LEU A 121 1.37 7.52 -4.05
CA LEU A 121 2.45 6.79 -3.40
C LEU A 121 2.94 7.61 -2.21
N VAL A 122 2.83 7.08 -0.99
CA VAL A 122 3.29 7.77 0.22
C VAL A 122 4.70 7.30 0.55
N ASP A 123 5.68 8.16 0.25
CA ASP A 123 7.09 7.91 0.53
C ASP A 123 7.41 8.14 2.00
N ILE A 124 8.02 7.14 2.64
CA ILE A 124 8.52 7.21 4.01
C ILE A 124 10.05 7.13 4.09
N THR A 125 10.76 7.15 2.95
CA THR A 125 12.21 6.96 2.90
C THR A 125 12.93 7.95 3.82
N GLU A 126 12.59 9.24 3.74
CA GLU A 126 13.18 10.28 4.59
C GLU A 126 12.87 10.09 6.08
N ALA A 127 11.66 9.62 6.42
CA ALA A 127 11.29 9.36 7.82
C ALA A 127 12.12 8.21 8.43
N THR A 128 12.56 7.28 7.60
CA THR A 128 13.38 6.14 8.03
C THR A 128 14.89 6.37 7.94
N ARG A 129 15.34 7.48 7.33
CA ARG A 129 16.75 7.73 6.99
C ARG A 129 17.70 7.71 8.18
N ASN A 130 17.23 8.10 9.36
CA ASN A 130 18.06 8.15 10.57
C ASN A 130 18.23 6.78 11.25
N ASN A 131 17.63 5.72 10.72
CA ASN A 131 17.85 4.36 11.22
C ASN A 131 19.16 3.80 10.65
N PRO A 132 19.96 3.08 11.47
CA PRO A 132 21.20 2.46 11.02
C PRO A 132 21.01 1.60 9.76
N GLY A 133 21.78 1.88 8.71
CA GLY A 133 21.75 1.15 7.44
C GLY A 133 20.81 1.73 6.38
N TYR A 134 20.10 2.82 6.66
CA TYR A 134 19.15 3.47 5.74
C TYR A 134 19.55 4.91 5.36
N GLU A 135 20.73 5.36 5.78
CA GLU A 135 21.20 6.74 5.66
C GLU A 135 21.37 7.17 4.21
N ASN A 136 21.75 6.23 3.35
CA ASN A 136 22.12 6.47 1.95
C ASN A 136 21.00 6.10 0.96
N MET A 137 19.78 5.88 1.42
CA MET A 137 18.68 5.46 0.54
C MET A 137 18.31 6.57 -0.44
N PRO A 138 18.10 6.26 -1.74
CA PRO A 138 17.87 7.26 -2.77
C PRO A 138 16.55 7.99 -2.51
N LYS A 139 16.47 9.26 -2.94
CA LYS A 139 15.22 10.04 -2.86
C LYS A 139 14.18 9.45 -3.80
N ALA A 140 12.94 9.32 -3.33
CA ALA A 140 11.87 8.64 -4.05
C ALA A 140 11.58 9.21 -5.45
N GLY A 141 11.46 10.53 -5.60
CA GLY A 141 11.08 11.15 -6.88
C GLY A 141 11.98 10.76 -8.06
N PRO A 142 13.30 11.07 -8.03
CA PRO A 142 14.23 10.63 -9.08
C PRO A 142 14.26 9.11 -9.25
N PHE A 143 14.30 8.37 -8.15
CA PHE A 143 14.42 6.92 -8.16
C PHE A 143 13.25 6.21 -8.84
N LEU A 144 12.02 6.64 -8.57
CA LEU A 144 10.82 6.07 -9.18
C LEU A 144 10.65 6.52 -10.64
N ARG A 145 11.06 7.74 -10.99
CA ARG A 145 11.03 8.22 -12.38
C ARG A 145 11.92 7.36 -13.29
N GLU A 146 13.10 6.97 -12.83
CA GLU A 146 14.00 6.06 -13.56
C GLU A 146 13.40 4.67 -13.78
N LYS A 147 12.40 4.29 -12.97
CA LYS A 147 11.67 3.02 -13.07
C LYS A 147 10.36 3.13 -13.85
N GLY A 148 10.07 4.29 -14.44
CA GLY A 148 8.87 4.51 -15.24
C GLY A 148 7.57 4.69 -14.43
N VAL A 149 7.65 4.86 -13.11
CA VAL A 149 6.48 5.13 -12.27
C VAL A 149 6.07 6.59 -12.41
N THR A 150 4.80 6.84 -12.72
CA THR A 150 4.26 8.18 -12.99
C THR A 150 3.19 8.62 -12.00
N MET A 151 2.73 7.71 -11.13
CA MET A 151 1.87 8.03 -10.00
C MET A 151 2.42 9.18 -9.13
N GLN A 152 1.52 10.01 -8.59
CA GLN A 152 1.90 11.13 -7.74
C GLN A 152 2.49 10.64 -6.41
N ILE A 153 3.67 11.16 -6.07
CA ILE A 153 4.36 10.86 -4.82
C ILE A 153 4.03 11.94 -3.78
N LEU A 154 3.64 11.50 -2.59
CA LEU A 154 3.42 12.30 -1.39
C LEU A 154 4.52 11.95 -0.37
N TYR A 155 5.15 12.96 0.24
CA TYR A 155 6.30 12.77 1.12
C TYR A 155 5.89 12.86 2.60
N ASP A 156 5.89 11.74 3.31
CA ASP A 156 5.69 11.70 4.77
C ASP A 156 7.03 11.79 5.50
N THR A 157 7.77 12.88 5.26
CA THR A 157 9.13 13.08 5.77
C THR A 157 9.30 12.97 7.29
N ARG A 158 8.22 13.16 8.05
CA ARG A 158 8.22 13.08 9.52
C ARG A 158 7.62 11.78 10.07
N GLY A 159 7.14 10.88 9.22
CA GLY A 159 6.53 9.61 9.61
C GLY A 159 5.19 9.73 10.35
N LYS A 160 4.53 10.90 10.35
CA LYS A 160 3.28 11.07 11.11
C LYS A 160 2.08 10.46 10.42
N THR A 161 2.14 10.26 9.11
CA THR A 161 1.07 9.59 8.38
C THR A 161 1.29 8.09 8.38
N MET A 162 2.53 7.61 8.26
CA MET A 162 2.89 6.20 8.37
C MET A 162 2.56 5.63 9.76
N GLU A 163 2.76 6.42 10.84
CA GLU A 163 2.34 6.07 12.21
C GLU A 163 0.81 5.88 12.29
N ARG A 164 0.02 6.84 11.79
CA ARG A 164 -1.45 6.81 11.85
C ARG A 164 -2.07 5.71 10.99
N TYR A 165 -1.40 5.33 9.91
CA TYR A 165 -1.83 4.25 9.02
C TYR A 165 -1.18 2.91 9.38
N ASN A 166 -0.39 2.85 10.45
CA ASN A 166 0.34 1.65 10.88
C ASN A 166 1.09 0.97 9.72
N ALA A 167 1.84 1.76 8.95
CA ALA A 167 2.67 1.28 7.84
C ALA A 167 3.98 0.64 8.35
N GLN A 168 3.89 -0.22 9.35
CA GLN A 168 5.01 -0.99 9.92
C GLN A 168 5.50 -2.07 8.94
N THR A 169 4.63 -2.55 8.06
CA THR A 169 4.98 -3.56 7.07
C THR A 169 4.67 -3.03 5.68
N LEU A 170 5.69 -3.01 4.81
CA LEU A 170 5.62 -2.47 3.47
C LEU A 170 5.62 -3.57 2.38
N PRO A 171 5.00 -3.28 1.22
CA PRO A 171 4.12 -2.14 0.98
C PRO A 171 2.86 -2.20 1.85
N ARG A 172 2.24 -1.04 2.07
CA ARG A 172 0.96 -0.95 2.79
C ARG A 172 -0.02 -0.16 1.96
N LEU A 173 -0.99 -0.85 1.36
CA LEU A 173 -1.94 -0.28 0.42
C LEU A 173 -3.32 -0.13 1.07
N PHE A 174 -3.99 0.97 0.75
CA PHE A 174 -5.35 1.29 1.17
C PHE A 174 -6.15 1.78 -0.04
N VAL A 175 -7.41 1.36 -0.12
CA VAL A 175 -8.45 1.97 -0.97
C VAL A 175 -9.56 2.45 -0.06
N MET A 176 -10.06 3.65 -0.33
CA MET A 176 -11.21 4.23 0.36
C MET A 176 -12.22 4.84 -0.60
N ASP A 177 -13.45 4.86 -0.14
CA ASP A 177 -14.55 5.52 -0.83
C ASP A 177 -14.50 7.05 -0.65
N GLY A 178 -15.46 7.73 -1.29
CA GLY A 178 -15.61 9.18 -1.21
C GLY A 178 -15.95 9.74 0.17
N ASN A 179 -16.23 8.89 1.16
CA ASN A 179 -16.49 9.25 2.55
C ASN A 179 -15.33 8.88 3.48
N ARG A 180 -14.15 8.54 2.92
CA ARG A 180 -12.95 8.07 3.63
C ARG A 180 -13.10 6.69 4.28
N MET A 181 -14.17 5.94 4.01
CA MET A 181 -14.28 4.58 4.53
C MET A 181 -13.28 3.69 3.83
N LEU A 182 -12.41 3.01 4.59
CA LEU A 182 -11.48 2.01 4.08
C LEU A 182 -12.27 0.80 3.60
N THR A 183 -12.13 0.43 2.34
CA THR A 183 -12.87 -0.70 1.76
C THR A 183 -11.97 -1.84 1.31
N PHE A 184 -10.68 -1.56 1.13
CA PHE A 184 -9.67 -2.55 0.80
C PHE A 184 -8.32 -2.17 1.37
N MET A 185 -7.60 -3.17 1.86
CA MET A 185 -6.31 -3.00 2.52
C MET A 185 -5.39 -4.18 2.17
N ARG A 186 -4.11 -3.90 1.94
CA ARG A 186 -3.08 -4.94 1.77
C ARG A 186 -1.81 -4.60 2.52
N ARG A 187 -1.09 -5.64 2.92
CA ARG A 187 0.17 -5.58 3.65
C ARG A 187 1.15 -6.56 2.99
N GLY A 188 2.31 -6.07 2.56
CA GLY A 188 3.28 -6.85 1.82
C GLY A 188 2.87 -7.11 0.37
N PHE A 189 3.78 -7.70 -0.39
CA PHE A 189 3.55 -8.11 -1.78
C PHE A 189 4.46 -9.30 -2.14
N HIS A 190 3.92 -10.30 -2.85
CA HIS A 190 4.59 -11.53 -3.25
C HIS A 190 4.68 -11.67 -4.75
N GLU A 191 5.84 -12.11 -5.21
CA GLU A 191 6.01 -12.51 -6.60
C GLU A 191 5.13 -13.72 -6.90
N GLY A 192 4.46 -13.71 -8.06
CA GLY A 192 3.48 -14.73 -8.46
C GLY A 192 2.03 -14.42 -8.07
N GLU A 193 1.77 -13.30 -7.39
CA GLU A 193 0.40 -12.86 -7.07
C GLU A 193 -0.11 -11.70 -7.95
N GLU A 194 0.64 -11.32 -8.99
CA GLU A 194 0.42 -10.13 -9.81
C GLU A 194 -0.98 -10.10 -10.43
N GLU A 195 -1.40 -11.21 -11.06
CA GLU A 195 -2.71 -11.33 -11.70
C GLU A 195 -3.84 -11.21 -10.68
N LYS A 196 -3.70 -11.92 -9.55
CA LYS A 196 -4.68 -11.90 -8.47
C LYS A 196 -4.81 -10.50 -7.89
N PHE A 197 -3.68 -9.85 -7.61
CA PHE A 197 -3.64 -8.49 -7.10
C PHE A 197 -4.31 -7.50 -8.05
N ASN A 198 -3.96 -7.53 -9.33
CA ASN A 198 -4.55 -6.65 -10.35
C ASN A 198 -6.07 -6.86 -10.44
N LYS A 199 -6.53 -8.11 -10.44
CA LYS A 199 -7.95 -8.47 -10.51
C LYS A 199 -8.73 -7.99 -9.29
N GLU A 200 -8.26 -8.27 -8.08
CA GLU A 200 -8.92 -7.86 -6.85
C GLU A 200 -8.99 -6.33 -6.73
N LEU A 201 -7.89 -5.65 -7.03
CA LEU A 201 -7.82 -4.21 -6.96
C LEU A 201 -8.71 -3.54 -8.02
N SER A 202 -8.69 -4.03 -9.26
CA SER A 202 -9.55 -3.55 -10.34
C SER A 202 -11.03 -3.72 -10.01
N ALA A 203 -11.43 -4.89 -9.48
CA ALA A 203 -12.80 -5.17 -9.10
C ALA A 203 -13.29 -4.22 -8.00
N GLU A 204 -12.43 -3.92 -7.01
CA GLU A 204 -12.76 -2.98 -5.95
C GLU A 204 -12.90 -1.54 -6.46
N ILE A 205 -11.97 -1.10 -7.32
CA ILE A 205 -12.04 0.23 -7.94
C ILE A 205 -13.32 0.38 -8.76
N GLU A 206 -13.64 -0.59 -9.60
CA GLU A 206 -14.86 -0.60 -10.43
C GLU A 206 -16.12 -0.57 -9.56
N ARG A 207 -16.16 -1.36 -8.48
CA ARG A 207 -17.25 -1.37 -7.51
C ARG A 207 -17.45 0.02 -6.90
N LEU A 208 -16.39 0.66 -6.42
CA LEU A 208 -16.49 1.99 -5.79
C LEU A 208 -16.85 3.09 -6.79
N LEU A 209 -16.27 3.08 -7.99
CA LEU A 209 -16.61 4.04 -9.04
C LEU A 209 -18.09 3.98 -9.42
N SER A 210 -18.69 2.78 -9.42
CA SER A 210 -20.14 2.59 -9.66
C SER A 210 -21.04 3.13 -8.53
N GLN A 211 -20.49 3.33 -7.33
CA GLN A 211 -21.22 3.79 -6.14
C GLN A 211 -21.07 5.30 -5.88
N LEU A 212 -20.17 5.98 -6.60
CA LEU A 212 -19.98 7.42 -6.44
C LEU A 212 -21.26 8.19 -6.82
N PRO A 213 -21.65 9.22 -6.05
CA PRO A 213 -22.79 10.06 -6.42
C PRO A 213 -22.55 10.74 -7.77
N PRO A 214 -23.59 11.23 -8.47
CA PRO A 214 -23.40 12.02 -9.68
C PRO A 214 -22.43 13.20 -9.47
N SER A 215 -21.65 13.54 -10.50
CA SER A 215 -20.81 14.74 -10.48
C SER A 215 -21.70 15.98 -10.31
N GLN A 216 -21.23 16.97 -9.57
CA GLN A 216 -21.97 18.22 -9.32
C GLN A 216 -21.77 19.29 -10.41
N ASN A 217 -21.16 18.92 -11.55
CA ASN A 217 -20.94 19.80 -12.70
C ASN A 217 -22.11 19.78 -13.70
#